data_AF-A0A1Q7NDY9-F1
#
_entry.id   AF-A0A1Q7NDY9-F1
#
_cell.length_a   1.000
_cell.length_b   1.000
_cell.length_c   1.000
_cell.angle_alpha   90.00
_cell.angle_beta   90.00
_cell.angle_gamma   90.00
#
_symmetry.space_group_name_H-M   'P 1'
#
loop_
_entity.id
_entity.type
_entity.pdbx_description
1 polymer ?
#
loop_
_entity_poly.entity_id
_entity_poly.type
_entity_poly.pdbx_seq_one_letter_code
_entity_poly.pdbx_strand_id
1 'polypeptide(L)'
;MIPLLDDVSKAVLRKLFYDNRIGAKHISLENLKTGFPSHLKGDVDKKLRKLVKENLVLKHPTSYGPQYALNPQRLQEIIGTINENRNEK
;
A
#
# COMPACT_ATOMS: atom_id res chain seq x y z
N MET A 1 7.25 9.29 -14.30
CA MET A 1 7.84 9.92 -13.10
C MET A 1 7.51 9.03 -11.92
N ILE A 2 8.50 8.53 -11.19
CA ILE A 2 8.26 7.68 -10.00
C ILE A 2 7.93 8.62 -8.84
N PRO A 3 6.78 8.47 -8.16
CA PRO A 3 6.45 9.31 -7.01
C PRO A 3 7.38 9.02 -5.84
N LEU A 4 7.96 10.07 -5.26
CA LEU A 4 8.76 9.96 -4.05
C LEU A 4 7.84 9.61 -2.87
N LEU A 5 7.86 8.34 -2.45
CA LEU A 5 7.07 7.84 -1.32
C LEU A 5 7.91 7.73 -0.03
N ASP A 6 7.29 8.07 1.09
CA ASP A 6 7.84 7.86 2.43
C ASP A 6 7.86 6.37 2.83
N ASP A 7 8.60 6.06 3.90
CA ASP A 7 8.82 4.67 4.34
C ASP A 7 7.55 3.92 4.72
N VAL A 8 6.58 4.61 5.34
CA VAL A 8 5.29 3.99 5.71
C VAL A 8 4.49 3.66 4.44
N SER A 9 4.45 4.57 3.47
CA SER A 9 3.81 4.33 2.18
C SER A 9 4.45 3.14 1.44
N LYS A 10 5.79 3.09 1.40
CA LYS A 10 6.52 1.96 0.81
C LYS A 10 6.26 0.65 1.56
N ALA A 11 6.19 0.69 2.88
CA ALA A 11 5.88 -0.49 3.69
C ALA A 11 4.46 -1.03 3.44
N VAL A 12 3.46 -0.16 3.27
CA VAL A 12 2.10 -0.56 2.87
C VAL A 12 2.11 -1.25 1.51
N LEU A 13 2.77 -0.66 0.51
CA LEU A 13 2.87 -1.24 -0.82
C LEU A 13 3.61 -2.59 -0.80
N ARG A 14 4.73 -2.69 -0.06
CA ARG A 14 5.49 -3.93 0.15
C ARG A 14 4.62 -5.02 0.75
N LYS A 15 3.86 -4.71 1.79
CA LYS A 15 2.98 -5.70 2.43
C LYS A 15 1.94 -6.24 1.46
N LEU A 16 1.25 -5.36 0.73
CA LEU A 16 0.26 -5.78 -0.27
C LEU A 16 0.91 -6.60 -1.40
N PHE A 17 2.12 -6.22 -1.82
CA PHE A 17 2.87 -6.93 -2.85
C PHE A 17 3.28 -8.34 -2.41
N TYR A 18 3.94 -8.48 -1.26
CA TYR A 18 4.38 -9.78 -0.74
C TYR A 18 3.21 -10.70 -0.40
N ASP A 19 2.09 -10.14 0.09
CA ASP A 19 0.86 -10.89 0.36
C ASP A 19 0.05 -11.19 -0.93
N ASN A 20 0.58 -10.86 -2.12
CA ASN A 20 -0.07 -11.01 -3.43
C ASN A 20 -1.49 -10.38 -3.51
N ARG A 21 -1.69 -9.26 -2.81
CA ARG A 21 -2.95 -8.50 -2.79
C ARG A 21 -2.99 -7.55 -3.98
N ILE A 22 -3.33 -8.08 -5.15
CA ILE A 22 -3.31 -7.36 -6.43
C ILE A 22 -4.65 -7.54 -7.13
N GLY A 23 -5.21 -6.46 -7.67
CA GLY A 23 -6.48 -6.51 -8.42
C GLY A 23 -7.60 -7.05 -7.55
N ALA A 24 -8.20 -8.19 -7.94
CA ALA A 24 -9.31 -8.84 -7.25
C ALA A 24 -8.95 -9.50 -5.90
N LYS A 25 -7.67 -9.59 -5.54
CA LYS A 25 -7.23 -10.12 -4.24
C LYS A 25 -7.05 -9.00 -3.24
N HIS A 26 -8.02 -8.82 -2.35
CA HIS A 26 -8.04 -7.70 -1.40
C HIS A 26 -7.80 -8.15 0.05
N ILE A 27 -7.51 -7.18 0.92
CA ILE A 27 -7.32 -7.36 2.37
C ILE A 27 -8.02 -6.23 3.14
N SER A 28 -8.51 -6.49 4.34
CA SER A 28 -9.09 -5.45 5.21
C SER A 28 -8.00 -4.49 5.74
N LEU A 29 -8.41 -3.28 6.14
CA LEU A 29 -7.51 -2.32 6.80
C LEU A 29 -6.85 -2.90 8.06
N GLU A 30 -7.60 -3.66 8.85
CA GLU A 30 -7.12 -4.26 10.10
C GLU A 30 -6.01 -5.27 9.83
N ASN A 31 -6.22 -6.18 8.89
CA ASN A 31 -5.21 -7.17 8.50
C ASN A 31 -4.02 -6.54 7.78
N LEU A 32 -4.23 -5.43 7.06
CA LEU A 32 -3.15 -4.64 6.49
C LEU A 32 -2.27 -4.00 7.57
N LYS A 33 -2.85 -3.56 8.69
CA LYS A 33 -2.13 -2.98 9.84
C LYS A 33 -1.39 -4.04 10.68
N THR A 34 -1.65 -5.33 10.48
CA THR A 34 -0.94 -6.41 11.18
C THR A 34 0.54 -6.41 10.79
N GLY A 35 1.42 -6.48 11.80
CA GLY A 35 2.87 -6.40 11.64
C GLY A 35 3.45 -4.98 11.72
N PHE A 36 2.61 -3.93 11.67
CA PHE A 36 3.09 -2.57 11.92
C PHE A 36 3.17 -2.28 13.43
N PRO A 37 4.22 -1.56 13.88
CA PRO A 37 4.28 -1.02 15.25
C PRO A 37 3.04 -0.20 15.60
N SER A 38 2.59 -0.28 16.85
CA SER A 38 1.37 0.38 17.34
C SER A 38 1.35 1.88 17.04
N HIS A 39 2.47 2.56 17.26
CA HIS A 39 2.63 4.00 17.02
C HIS A 39 2.54 4.40 15.54
N LEU A 40 2.78 3.49 14.59
CA LEU A 40 2.68 3.75 13.14
C LEU A 40 1.31 3.41 12.55
N LYS A 41 0.43 2.70 13.26
CA LYS A 41 -0.88 2.26 12.73
C LYS A 41 -1.79 3.43 12.32
N GLY A 42 -1.65 4.59 12.98
CA GLY A 42 -2.33 5.81 12.60
C GLY A 42 -1.84 6.35 11.24
N ASP A 43 -0.52 6.39 11.05
CA ASP A 43 0.08 6.81 9.80
C ASP A 43 -0.24 5.87 8.65
N VAL A 44 -0.30 4.55 8.88
CA VAL A 44 -0.70 3.57 7.86
C VAL A 44 -2.04 3.93 7.23
N ASP A 45 -3.04 4.31 8.04
CA ASP A 45 -4.36 4.70 7.51
C ASP A 45 -4.27 5.96 6.64
N LYS A 46 -3.55 6.96 7.12
CA LYS A 46 -3.34 8.23 6.40
C LYS A 46 -2.62 8.00 5.06
N LYS A 47 -1.56 7.19 5.06
CA LYS A 47 -0.79 6.86 3.85
C LYS A 47 -1.61 6.02 2.87
N LEU A 48 -2.36 5.03 3.36
CA LEU A 48 -3.23 4.21 2.53
C LEU A 48 -4.26 5.06 1.77
N ARG A 49 -4.90 6.03 2.44
CA ARG A 49 -5.83 6.97 1.78
C ARG A 49 -5.14 7.77 0.67
N LYS A 50 -3.89 8.19 0.88
CA LYS A 50 -3.10 8.89 -0.14
C LYS A 50 -2.80 7.97 -1.33
N LEU A 51 -2.36 6.74 -1.08
CA LEU A 51 -2.11 5.74 -2.13
C LEU A 51 -3.36 5.39 -2.95
N VAL A 52 -4.54 5.40 -2.30
CA VAL A 52 -5.83 5.25 -3.00
C VAL A 52 -6.15 6.46 -3.87
N LYS A 53 -5.95 7.68 -3.35
CA LYS A 53 -6.13 8.92 -4.12
C LYS A 53 -5.18 8.97 -5.32
N GLU A 54 -3.96 8.48 -5.16
CA GLU A 54 -2.97 8.35 -6.21
C GLU A 54 -3.21 7.15 -7.12
N ASN A 55 -4.26 6.34 -6.92
CA ASN A 55 -4.59 5.17 -7.73
C ASN A 55 -3.49 4.07 -7.78
N LEU A 56 -2.61 4.02 -6.78
CA LEU A 56 -1.63 2.94 -6.57
C LEU A 56 -2.25 1.77 -5.80
N VAL A 57 -3.23 2.07 -4.96
CA VAL A 57 -4.04 1.09 -4.23
C VAL A 57 -5.51 1.27 -4.61
N LEU A 58 -6.20 0.17 -4.87
CA LEU A 58 -7.64 0.14 -5.11
C LEU A 58 -8.37 -0.04 -3.78
N LYS A 59 -9.45 0.72 -3.60
CA LYS A 59 -10.37 0.56 -2.48
C LYS A 59 -11.66 -0.09 -2.98
N HIS A 60 -12.02 -1.22 -2.40
CA HIS A 60 -13.24 -1.95 -2.70
C HIS A 60 -14.21 -1.85 -1.52
N PRO A 61 -15.41 -1.27 -1.71
CA PRO A 61 -16.43 -1.30 -0.68
C PRO A 61 -16.96 -2.74 -0.55
N THR A 62 -17.02 -3.25 0.67
CA THR A 62 -17.70 -4.51 0.99
C THR A 62 -18.65 -4.29 2.17
N SER A 63 -19.64 -5.16 2.35
CA SER A 63 -20.66 -5.03 3.40
C SER A 63 -20.09 -5.00 4.82
N TYR A 64 -18.91 -5.57 5.01
CA TYR A 64 -18.20 -5.68 6.30
C TYR A 64 -16.99 -4.74 6.39
N GLY A 65 -16.87 -3.77 5.47
CA GLY A 65 -15.87 -2.72 5.50
C GLY A 65 -15.04 -2.59 4.22
N PRO A 66 -14.22 -1.54 4.08
CA PRO A 66 -13.39 -1.36 2.91
C PRO A 66 -12.24 -2.39 2.86
N GLN A 67 -12.02 -2.94 1.67
CA GLN A 67 -10.86 -3.77 1.37
C GLN A 67 -9.92 -3.08 0.37
N TYR A 68 -8.66 -3.51 0.38
CA TYR A 68 -7.58 -2.85 -0.35
C TYR A 68 -6.73 -3.85 -1.12
N ALA A 69 -6.30 -3.48 -2.32
CA ALA A 69 -5.37 -4.25 -3.15
C ALA A 69 -4.52 -3.30 -3.99
N LEU A 70 -3.34 -3.74 -4.45
CA LEU A 70 -2.56 -2.97 -5.42
C LEU A 70 -3.32 -2.85 -6.74
N ASN A 71 -3.15 -1.71 -7.39
CA ASN A 71 -3.65 -1.51 -8.74
C ASN A 71 -2.79 -2.31 -9.74
N PRO A 72 -3.36 -3.33 -10.43
CA PRO A 72 -2.61 -4.15 -11.38
C PRO A 72 -2.10 -3.35 -12.57
N GLN A 73 -2.80 -2.28 -12.97
CA GLN A 73 -2.41 -1.42 -14.10
C GLN A 73 -1.15 -0.60 -13.80
N ARG A 74 -0.81 -0.44 -12.52
CA ARG A 74 0.36 0.35 -12.07
C ARG A 74 1.38 -0.49 -11.33
N LEU A 75 1.29 -1.82 -11.44
CA LEU A 75 2.13 -2.73 -10.67
C LEU A 75 3.62 -2.53 -10.94
N GLN A 76 4.02 -2.29 -12.19
CA GLN A 76 5.42 -2.03 -12.55
C GLN A 76 5.97 -0.76 -11.87
N GLU A 77 5.18 0.31 -11.83
CA GLU A 77 5.53 1.56 -11.14
C GLU A 77 5.66 1.35 -9.62
N ILE A 78 4.71 0.60 -9.04
CA ILE A 78 4.71 0.25 -7.62
C ILE A 78 5.97 -0.54 -7.26
N ILE A 79 6.30 -1.57 -8.05
CA ILE A 79 7.51 -2.39 -7.86
C ILE A 79 8.76 -1.52 -7.96
N GLY A 80 8.84 -0.62 -8.94
CA GLY A 80 9.94 0.34 -9.06
C GLY A 80 10.11 1.16 -7.79
N THR A 81 9.01 1.69 -7.25
CA THR A 81 9.01 2.50 -6.02
C THR A 81 9.40 1.69 -4.76
N ILE A 82 9.00 0.42 -4.70
CA ILE A 82 9.34 -0.51 -3.62
C ILE A 82 10.83 -0.85 -3.61
N ASN A 83 11.40 -1.09 -4.79
CA ASN A 83 12.80 -1.52 -4.96
C ASN A 83 13.78 -0.35 -4.99
N GLU A 84 13.29 0.88 -5.14
CA GLU A 84 14.12 2.07 -5.05
C GLU A 84 14.63 2.27 -3.62
N ASN A 85 15.84 1.76 -3.38
CA ASN A 85 16.67 2.06 -2.24
C ASN A 85 17.33 3.42 -2.49
N ARG A 86 17.11 4.38 -1.60
CA ARG A 86 17.97 5.56 -1.58
C ARG A 86 19.38 5.07 -1.21
N ASN A 87 20.28 5.07 -2.19
CA ASN A 87 21.71 5.21 -1.93
C ASN A 87 21.92 6.66 -1.45
N GLU A 88 21.51 6.95 -0.22
CA GLU A 88 21.96 8.16 0.47
C GLU A 88 23.31 7.80 1.09
N LYS A 89 24.37 8.26 0.41
CA LYS A 89 25.71 8.42 0.98
C LYS A 89 25.66 9.36 2.19
#